data_AF-A0A1C5Z881-F1
#
_entry.id   AF-A0A1C5Z881-F1
#
_cell.length_a   1.000
_cell.length_b   1.000
_cell.length_c   1.000
_cell.angle_alpha   90.00
_cell.angle_beta   90.00
_cell.angle_gamma   90.00
#
_symmetry.space_group_name_H-M   'P 1'
#
loop_
_entity.id
_entity.type
_entity.pdbx_description
1 polymer ?
#
loop_
_entity_poly.entity_id
_entity_poly.type
_entity_poly.pdbx_seq_one_letter_code
_entity_poly.pdbx_strand_id
1 'polypeptide(L)' 'MLNQAGGDRQILAKQLGISTHQLSYVTHSGEGEGLLFYGSTILPFVDHFPKNTELYRIMTTKPQELKKKEDE' A
#
# COMPACT_ATOMS: atom_id res chain seq x y z
N MET A 1 -5.92 3.12 2.56
CA MET A 1 -4.85 3.41 3.53
C MET A 1 -3.79 2.34 3.42
N LEU A 2 -2.62 2.71 2.90
CA LEU A 2 -1.41 1.86 2.85
C LEU A 2 -0.68 1.90 4.20
N ASN A 3 0.46 1.24 4.32
CA ASN A 3 1.31 1.35 5.52
C ASN A 3 1.72 2.80 5.81
N GLN A 4 1.52 3.26 7.05
CA GLN A 4 1.81 4.63 7.51
C GLN A 4 2.74 4.60 8.72
N ALA A 5 3.39 5.72 9.03
CA ALA A 5 4.12 5.86 10.28
C ALA A 5 3.19 5.68 11.50
N GLY A 6 3.75 5.26 12.64
CA GLY A 6 2.97 4.91 13.84
C GLY A 6 2.04 6.02 14.33
N GLY A 7 2.52 7.27 14.36
CA GLY A 7 1.72 8.44 14.75
C GLY A 7 0.60 8.75 13.75
N ASP A 8 0.93 8.82 12.46
CA ASP A 8 -0.04 9.12 11.39
C ASP A 8 -1.17 8.09 11.33
N ARG A 9 -0.83 6.82 11.53
CA ARG A 9 -1.78 5.72 11.59
C ARG A 9 -2.83 5.92 12.69
N GLN A 10 -2.44 6.39 13.87
CA GLN A 10 -3.38 6.65 14.97
C GLN A 10 -4.32 7.82 14.65
N ILE A 11 -3.78 8.88 14.03
CA ILE A 11 -4.55 10.04 13.60
C ILE A 11 -5.60 9.63 12.55
N LEU A 12 -5.17 8.88 11.53
CA LEU A 12 -6.04 8.38 10.46
C LEU A 12 -7.08 7.39 10.99
N ALA A 13 -6.70 6.49 11.89
CA ALA A 13 -7.64 5.54 12.49
C ALA A 13 -8.77 6.24 13.25
N LYS A 14 -8.42 7.28 14.00
CA LYS A 14 -9.40 8.08 14.74
C LYS A 14 -10.33 8.84 13.78
N GLN A 15 -9.81 9.45 12.73
CA GLN A 15 -10.62 10.21 11.77
C GLN A 15 -11.52 9.33 10.89
N LEU A 16 -11.04 8.13 10.52
CA LEU A 16 -11.74 7.22 9.62
C LEU A 16 -12.55 6.14 10.36
N GLY A 17 -12.59 6.18 11.70
CA GLY A 17 -13.34 5.22 12.51
C GLY A 17 -12.83 3.78 12.41
N ILE A 18 -11.52 3.59 12.20
CA ILE A 18 -10.89 2.27 12.00
C ILE A 18 -10.67 1.62 13.37
N SER A 19 -11.12 0.38 13.52
CA SER A 19 -10.87 -0.42 14.72
C SER A 19 -9.40 -0.85 14.83
N THR A 20 -8.95 -1.16 16.05
CA THR A 20 -7.61 -1.71 16.30
C THR A 20 -7.35 -3.01 15.55
N HIS A 21 -8.37 -3.84 15.36
CA HIS A 21 -8.29 -5.08 14.57
C HIS A 21 -8.12 -4.81 13.07
N GLN A 22 -8.78 -3.80 12.50
CA GLN A 22 -8.58 -3.44 11.10
C GLN A 22 -7.20 -2.80 10.88
N LEU A 23 -6.71 -2.06 11.89
CA LEU A 23 -5.37 -1.48 11.86
C LEU A 23 -4.25 -2.51 11.82
N SER A 24 -4.45 -3.70 12.42
CA SER A 24 -3.42 -4.74 12.46
C SER A 24 -3.07 -5.27 11.06
N TYR A 25 -4.02 -5.22 10.12
CA TYR A 25 -3.82 -5.57 8.71
C TYR A 25 -2.85 -4.63 7.98
N VAL A 26 -2.60 -3.42 8.52
CA VAL A 26 -1.75 -2.40 7.89
C VAL A 26 -0.42 -2.23 8.62
N THR A 27 -0.24 -2.82 9.80
CA THR A 27 1.01 -2.72 10.60
C THR A 27 2.18 -3.50 10.03
N HIS A 28 1.91 -4.55 9.26
CA HIS A 28 2.94 -5.38 8.63
C HIS A 28 2.70 -5.55 7.13
N SER A 29 1.94 -4.63 6.52
CA SER A 29 1.60 -4.71 5.11
C SER A 29 2.79 -4.32 4.24
N GLY A 30 3.03 -5.12 3.20
CA GLY A 30 4.03 -4.84 2.18
C GLY A 30 3.66 -3.66 1.28
N GLU A 31 4.49 -3.41 0.27
CA GLU A 31 4.12 -2.49 -0.80
C GLU A 31 2.90 -3.00 -1.58
N GLY A 32 1.99 -2.10 -1.93
CA GLY A 32 0.75 -2.45 -2.63
C GLY A 32 -0.33 -3.08 -1.73
N GLU A 33 -0.11 -3.17 -0.42
CA GLU A 33 -1.06 -3.75 0.53
C GLU A 33 -1.65 -2.69 1.47
N GLY A 34 -2.92 -2.85 1.84
CA GLY A 34 -3.57 -1.95 2.81
C GLY A 34 -5.08 -2.11 2.93
N LEU A 35 -5.77 -1.01 3.22
CA LEU A 35 -7.23 -0.94 3.35
C LEU A 35 -7.88 -0.09 2.26
N LEU A 36 -8.93 -0.59 1.60
CA LEU A 36 -9.83 0.19 0.77
C LEU A 36 -11.04 0.64 1.59
N PHE A 37 -11.49 1.87 1.33
CA PHE A 37 -12.66 2.48 1.98
C PHE A 37 -13.73 2.69 0.92
N TYR A 38 -14.90 2.10 1.13
CA TYR A 38 -16.07 2.30 0.27
C TYR A 38 -17.30 2.57 1.15
N GLY A 39 -17.63 3.85 1.32
CA GLY A 39 -18.65 4.27 2.28
C GLY A 39 -18.26 3.86 3.70
N SER A 40 -19.08 3.01 4.32
CA SER A 40 -18.83 2.43 5.66
C SER A 40 -18.04 1.11 5.62
N THR A 41 -17.78 0.56 4.43
CA THR A 41 -17.12 -0.73 4.28
C THR A 41 -15.62 -0.54 4.17
N ILE A 42 -14.88 -1.31 4.98
CA ILE A 42 -13.42 -1.33 4.98
C ILE A 42 -12.99 -2.73 4.54
N LEU A 43 -12.21 -2.81 3.45
CA LEU A 43 -11.73 -4.08 2.89
C LEU A 43 -10.21 -4.10 2.89
N PRO A 44 -9.56 -5.18 3.37
CA PRO A 44 -8.15 -5.39 3.11
C PRO A 44 -7.94 -5.64 1.60
N PHE A 45 -6.84 -5.13 1.06
CA PHE A 45 -6.45 -5.36 -0.33
C PHE A 45 -4.95 -5.62 -0.46
N VAL A 46 -4.60 -6.34 -1.52
CA VAL A 46 -3.23 -6.66 -1.94
C VAL A 46 -3.15 -6.39 -3.45
N ASP A 47 -2.20 -5.56 -3.86
CA ASP A 47 -1.89 -5.29 -5.26
C ASP A 47 -0.42 -5.64 -5.57
N HIS A 48 -0.23 -6.84 -6.11
CA HIS A 48 1.06 -7.26 -6.66
C HIS A 48 1.13 -6.87 -8.13
N PHE A 49 1.42 -5.60 -8.39
CA PHE A 49 1.41 -5.07 -9.74
C PHE A 49 2.48 -5.74 -10.64
N PRO A 50 2.15 -6.15 -11.88
CA PRO A 50 3.07 -6.88 -12.75
C PRO A 50 4.24 -5.99 -13.21
N LYS A 51 5.44 -6.31 -12.72
CA LYS A 51 6.68 -5.55 -12.97
C LYS A 51 7.27 -5.73 -14.37
N ASN A 52 6.84 -6.76 -15.11
CA ASN A 52 7.27 -7.03 -16.48
C ASN A 52 6.51 -6.22 -17.54
N THR A 53 5.72 -5.22 -17.14
CA THR A 53 4.94 -4.40 -18.05
C THR A 53 5.63 -3.07 -18.38
N GLU A 54 5.36 -2.54 -19.58
CA GLU A 54 5.73 -1.17 -19.95
C GLU A 54 5.08 -0.14 -19.02
N LEU A 55 3.86 -0.42 -18.58
CA LEU A 55 3.16 0.44 -17.63
C LEU A 55 3.91 0.56 -16.30
N TYR A 56 4.40 -0.54 -15.73
CA TYR A 56 5.23 -0.49 -14.53
C TYR A 56 6.52 0.30 -14.74
N ARG A 57 7.16 0.14 -15.90
CA ARG A 57 8.40 0.84 -16.27
C ARG A 57 8.22 2.36 -16.21
N ILE A 58 7.07 2.86 -16.67
CA ILE A 58 6.77 4.30 -16.73
C ILE A 58 6.25 4.82 -15.39
N MET A 59 5.52 4.01 -14.62
CA MET A 59 4.79 4.45 -13.42
C MET A 59 5.55 4.23 -12.11
N THR A 60 6.57 3.36 -12.08
CA THR A 60 7.27 3.03 -10.83
C THR A 60 8.05 4.22 -10.29
N THR A 61 7.99 4.42 -8.98
CA THR A 61 8.78 5.43 -8.26
C THR A 61 10.07 4.86 -7.68
N LYS A 62 10.43 3.62 -8.03
CA LYS A 62 11.61 2.93 -7.53
C LYS A 62 12.69 2.85 -8.61
N PRO A 63 13.59 3.84 -8.70
CA PRO A 63 14.59 3.91 -9.76
C PRO A 63 15.56 2.71 -9.77
N GLN A 64 15.84 2.11 -8.61
CA GLN A 64 16.65 0.89 -8.52
C GLN A 64 16.04 -0.32 -9.23
N GLU A 65 14.72 -0.42 -9.36
CA GLU A 65 14.08 -1.54 -10.06
C GLU A 65 14.16 -1.40 -11.59
N LEU A 66 14.42 -0.18 -12.10
CA LEU A 66 14.60 0.07 -13.53
C LEU A 66 16.01 -0.28 -14.00
N LYS A 67 17.03 0.10 -13.22
CA LYS A 67 18.44 -0.21 -13.53
C LYS A 67 18.67 -1.70 -13.72
N LYS A 68 18.06 -2.51 -12.84
CA LYS A 68 18.21 -3.97 -12.84
C LYS A 68 17.68 -4.65 -14.11
N LYS A 69 16.76 -4.01 -14.84
CA LYS A 69 16.22 -4.50 -16.12
C LYS A 69 17.07 -4.13 -17.33
N GLU A 70 17.93 -3.11 -17.22
CA GLU A 70 18.82 -2.71 -18.32
C GLU A 70 20.10 -3.56 -18.34
N ASP A 71 20.47 -4.14 -17.18
CA ASP A 71 21.61 -5.03 -17.01
C ASP A 71 21.30 -6.51 -17.32
N GLU A 72 20.02 -6.86 -17.59
CA GLU A 72 19.52 -8.18 -18.01
C GLU A 72 19.18 -8.20 -19.51
#